data_AF-A0A1V2TG22-F1
#
_entry.id   AF-A0A1V2TG22-F1
#
_cell.length_a   1.000
_cell.length_b   1.000
_cell.length_c   1.000
_cell.angle_alpha   90.00
_cell.angle_beta   90.00
_cell.angle_gamma   90.00
#
_symmetry.space_group_name_H-M   'P 1'
#
loop_
_entity.id
_entity.type
_entity.pdbx_description
1 polymer ?
#
loop_
_entity_poly.entity_id
_entity_poly.type
_entity_poly.pdbx_seq_one_letter_code
_entity_poly.pdbx_strand_id
1 'polypeptide(L)'
;MQHVPFGDTPYTRCVFYRRVCDLPACIDPPELGRIIIRAEHTWALVMPSALGFAVRTDLQHCRDHGAGTGTGPIIAHPRSGRWTFLIRPDIPDDTALFAEMFRLDVSIARAGTTIALPSPTDRGDHFRQWIQLPRCPFRPSGLAVIGSIRACATRTGWLRTPTIGHRP
;
A
#
# COMPACT_ATOMS: atom_id res chain seq x y z
N MET A 1 8.09 -8.23 -36.98
CA MET A 1 7.44 -8.59 -35.70
C MET A 1 8.54 -8.95 -34.71
N GLN A 2 8.80 -8.11 -33.72
CA GLN A 2 9.85 -8.37 -32.73
C GLN A 2 9.34 -9.40 -31.73
N HIS A 3 10.08 -10.49 -31.57
CA HIS A 3 9.78 -11.60 -30.67
C HIS A 3 9.95 -11.12 -29.22
N VAL A 4 8.84 -10.92 -28.51
CA VAL A 4 8.83 -10.64 -27.06
C VAL A 4 8.99 -11.97 -26.34
N PRO A 5 10.01 -12.17 -25.49
CA PRO A 5 10.14 -13.41 -24.73
C PRO A 5 8.91 -13.57 -23.80
N PHE A 6 8.23 -14.71 -23.87
CA PHE A 6 7.07 -15.06 -23.01
C PHE A 6 7.52 -15.39 -21.57
N GLY A 7 8.09 -14.42 -20.86
CA GLY A 7 8.53 -14.56 -19.47
C GLY A 7 8.01 -13.44 -18.56
N ASP A 8 7.76 -13.76 -17.29
CA ASP A 8 7.50 -12.76 -16.25
C ASP A 8 8.81 -12.09 -15.84
N THR A 9 9.10 -10.97 -16.48
CA THR A 9 10.30 -10.14 -16.28
C THR A 9 9.88 -8.82 -15.65
N PRO A 10 10.80 -8.05 -15.04
CA PRO A 10 10.48 -6.70 -14.57
C PRO A 10 9.79 -5.83 -15.62
N TYR A 11 10.25 -5.92 -16.88
CA TYR A 11 9.67 -5.17 -17.99
C TYR A 11 8.23 -5.59 -18.30
N THR A 12 8.00 -6.89 -18.53
CA THR A 12 6.65 -7.39 -18.83
C THR A 12 5.69 -7.17 -17.67
N ARG A 13 6.16 -7.31 -16.41
CA ARG A 13 5.39 -7.01 -15.21
C ARG A 13 5.07 -5.51 -15.06
N CYS A 14 6.03 -4.63 -15.32
CA CYS A 14 5.82 -3.18 -15.31
C CYS A 14 4.79 -2.76 -16.37
N VAL A 15 4.85 -3.34 -17.58
CA VAL A 15 3.86 -3.11 -18.64
C VAL A 15 2.47 -3.59 -18.20
N PHE A 16 2.38 -4.77 -17.58
CA PHE A 16 1.11 -5.28 -17.03
C PHE A 16 0.51 -4.31 -16.00
N TYR A 17 1.28 -3.88 -15.01
CA TYR A 17 0.80 -2.93 -14.00
C TYR A 17 0.31 -1.62 -14.64
N ARG A 18 0.99 -1.12 -15.66
CA ARG A 18 0.59 0.12 -16.33
C ARG A 18 -0.62 -0.02 -17.23
N ARG A 19 -0.71 -1.09 -18.01
CA ARG A 19 -1.74 -1.24 -19.06
C ARG A 19 -3.00 -1.93 -18.58
N VAL A 20 -2.89 -2.84 -17.61
CA VAL A 20 -4.01 -3.65 -17.13
C VAL A 20 -4.51 -3.15 -15.77
N CYS A 21 -3.59 -2.83 -14.87
CA CYS A 21 -3.92 -2.43 -13.51
C CYS A 21 -4.11 -0.92 -13.32
N ASP A 22 -3.79 -0.11 -14.33
CA ASP A 22 -3.80 1.36 -14.27
C ASP A 22 -2.97 1.93 -13.10
N LEU A 23 -1.84 1.28 -12.82
CA LEU A 23 -0.83 1.78 -11.91
C LEU A 23 0.24 2.50 -12.72
N PRO A 24 0.62 3.76 -12.40
CA PRO A 24 1.66 4.49 -13.12
C PRO A 24 3.06 3.95 -12.76
N ALA A 25 3.28 2.67 -13.05
CA ALA A 25 4.47 1.92 -12.74
C ALA A 25 5.59 2.22 -13.75
N CYS A 26 6.81 2.30 -13.24
CA CYS A 26 8.03 2.39 -14.02
C CYS A 26 9.12 1.53 -13.38
N ILE A 27 10.18 1.24 -14.14
CA ILE A 27 11.36 0.57 -13.61
C ILE A 27 12.37 1.63 -13.20
N ASP A 28 12.80 1.60 -11.94
CA ASP A 28 13.76 2.54 -11.38
C ASP A 28 14.47 1.94 -10.13
N PRO A 29 15.81 1.80 -10.14
CA PRO A 29 16.70 2.08 -11.27
C PRO A 29 16.63 0.95 -12.33
N PRO A 30 16.83 1.26 -13.63
CA PRO A 30 16.69 0.31 -14.74
C PRO A 30 17.47 -0.99 -14.57
N GLU A 31 18.72 -0.89 -14.09
CA GLU A 31 19.66 -2.00 -13.95
C GLU A 31 19.25 -3.02 -12.87
N LEU A 32 18.45 -2.60 -11.88
CA LEU A 32 17.99 -3.49 -10.81
C LEU A 32 16.63 -4.14 -11.10
N GLY A 33 15.93 -3.71 -12.16
CA GLY A 33 14.59 -4.22 -12.46
C GLY A 33 13.57 -3.95 -11.36
N ARG A 34 13.80 -2.94 -10.51
CA ARG A 34 12.88 -2.57 -9.43
C ARG A 34 11.70 -1.82 -10.03
N ILE A 35 10.49 -2.26 -9.72
CA ILE A 35 9.27 -1.61 -10.19
C ILE A 35 8.75 -0.66 -9.11
N ILE A 36 8.52 0.59 -9.46
CA ILE A 36 8.02 1.62 -8.56
C ILE A 36 6.82 2.37 -9.15
N ILE A 37 6.05 2.99 -8.27
CA ILE A 37 5.12 4.08 -8.57
C ILE A 37 5.71 5.38 -8.01
N ARG A 38 5.73 6.45 -8.79
CA ARG A 38 5.91 7.81 -8.25
C ARG A 38 4.58 8.29 -7.73
N ALA A 39 4.53 8.75 -6.48
CA ALA A 39 3.28 9.02 -5.77
C ALA A 39 2.62 10.35 -6.18
N GLU A 40 2.50 10.61 -7.48
CA GLU A 40 1.89 11.82 -8.03
C GLU A 40 0.37 11.65 -8.16
N HIS A 41 -0.05 10.59 -8.85
CA HIS A 41 -1.46 10.30 -9.16
C HIS A 41 -2.00 9.08 -8.38
N THR A 42 -1.16 8.46 -7.55
CA THR A 42 -1.52 7.34 -6.68
C THR A 42 -0.69 7.46 -5.42
N TRP A 43 -1.35 7.60 -4.28
CA TRP A 43 -0.69 7.72 -2.99
C TRP A 43 -0.74 6.38 -2.26
N ALA A 44 -0.11 6.31 -1.09
CA ALA A 44 -0.24 5.14 -0.26
C ALA A 44 -0.27 5.43 1.24
N LEU A 45 -0.93 4.54 1.97
CA LEU A 45 -0.87 4.45 3.42
C LEU A 45 -0.05 3.23 3.81
N VAL A 46 0.99 3.42 4.60
CA VAL A 46 1.87 2.35 5.10
C VAL A 46 1.62 2.19 6.59
N MET A 47 1.33 0.97 7.03
CA MET A 47 0.95 0.70 8.43
C MET A 47 1.44 -0.68 8.88
N PRO A 48 1.49 -0.97 10.19
CA PRO A 48 1.78 -2.31 10.71
C PRO A 48 0.81 -3.36 10.17
N SER A 49 1.29 -4.59 9.94
CA SER A 49 0.51 -5.67 9.32
C SER A 49 -0.74 -6.03 10.12
N ALA A 50 -0.69 -5.98 11.45
CA ALA A 50 -1.85 -6.23 12.32
C ALA A 50 -2.96 -5.18 12.11
N LEU A 51 -2.59 -3.89 12.08
CA LEU A 51 -3.52 -2.81 11.76
C LEU A 51 -4.02 -2.92 10.31
N GLY A 52 -3.12 -3.22 9.37
CA GLY A 52 -3.46 -3.44 7.96
C GLY A 52 -4.45 -4.58 7.74
N PHE A 53 -4.33 -5.67 8.50
CA PHE A 53 -5.29 -6.76 8.47
C PHE A 53 -6.67 -6.29 8.96
N ALA A 54 -6.73 -5.60 10.11
CA ALA A 54 -7.98 -5.08 10.65
C ALA A 54 -8.67 -4.08 9.69
N VAL A 55 -7.91 -3.14 9.11
CA VAL A 55 -8.39 -2.16 8.13
C VAL A 55 -8.89 -2.84 6.86
N ARG A 56 -8.15 -3.83 6.34
CA ARG A 56 -8.61 -4.62 5.20
C ARG A 56 -9.96 -5.27 5.49
N THR A 57 -10.08 -5.93 6.64
CA THR A 57 -11.33 -6.57 7.06
C THR A 57 -12.46 -5.55 7.17
N ASP A 58 -12.24 -4.43 7.83
CA ASP A 58 -13.24 -3.36 8.00
C ASP A 58 -13.72 -2.80 6.66
N LEU A 59 -12.79 -2.45 5.75
CA LEU A 59 -13.09 -2.02 4.38
C LEU A 59 -13.85 -3.07 3.53
N GLN A 60 -13.66 -4.37 3.78
CA GLN A 60 -14.42 -5.43 3.10
C GLN A 60 -15.88 -5.49 3.55
N HIS A 61 -16.16 -5.11 4.80
CA HIS A 61 -17.49 -5.19 5.39
C HIS A 61 -18.29 -3.87 5.26
N CYS A 62 -17.61 -2.73 5.19
CA CYS A 62 -18.26 -1.42 5.10
C CYS A 62 -18.78 -1.14 3.68
N ARG A 63 -20.11 -1.11 3.52
CA ARG A 63 -20.79 -0.69 2.28
C ARG A 63 -20.93 0.84 2.16
N ASP A 64 -20.76 1.55 3.28
CA ASP A 64 -21.13 2.98 3.42
C ASP A 64 -19.99 3.96 3.13
N HIS A 65 -18.77 3.51 2.83
CA HIS A 65 -17.62 4.41 2.70
C HIS A 65 -17.60 5.28 1.43
N GLY A 66 -18.66 5.27 0.61
CA GLY A 66 -18.78 6.06 -0.64
C GLY A 66 -17.75 5.70 -1.74
N ALA A 67 -16.67 5.02 -1.37
CA ALA A 67 -15.77 4.30 -2.23
C ALA A 67 -16.46 2.99 -2.61
N GLY A 68 -16.58 2.72 -3.90
CA GLY A 68 -17.13 1.46 -4.40
C GLY A 68 -16.56 0.22 -3.72
N THR A 69 -17.26 -0.90 -3.88
CA THR A 69 -16.96 -2.19 -3.26
C THR A 69 -15.48 -2.62 -3.40
N GLY A 70 -14.68 -2.46 -2.35
CA GLY A 70 -13.39 -3.14 -2.24
C GLY A 70 -12.29 -2.44 -1.45
N THR A 71 -11.27 -3.22 -1.09
CA THR A 71 -10.09 -2.78 -0.34
C THR A 71 -9.03 -2.10 -1.20
N GLY A 72 -9.12 -2.21 -2.52
CA GLY A 72 -8.05 -1.81 -3.44
C GLY A 72 -6.78 -2.66 -3.32
N PRO A 73 -5.71 -2.30 -4.06
CA PRO A 73 -4.45 -3.04 -4.04
C PRO A 73 -3.71 -2.87 -2.70
N ILE A 74 -3.21 -3.97 -2.15
CA ILE A 74 -2.48 -4.00 -0.88
C ILE A 74 -1.20 -4.80 -1.04
N ILE A 75 -0.08 -4.22 -0.61
CA ILE A 75 1.26 -4.81 -0.67
C ILE A 75 1.71 -5.13 0.76
N ALA A 76 2.17 -6.35 1.02
CA ALA A 76 2.89 -6.69 2.23
C ALA A 76 4.40 -6.45 2.07
N HIS A 77 5.02 -6.04 3.16
CA HIS A 77 6.47 -5.91 3.36
C HIS A 77 6.88 -6.85 4.50
N PRO A 78 7.13 -8.14 4.23
CA PRO A 78 7.40 -9.14 5.28
C PRO A 78 8.56 -8.74 6.20
N ARG A 79 9.65 -8.18 5.65
CA ARG A 79 10.82 -7.73 6.42
C ARG A 79 10.54 -6.67 7.48
N SER A 80 9.61 -5.76 7.21
CA SER A 80 9.27 -4.67 8.14
C SER A 80 7.97 -4.90 8.88
N GLY A 81 7.28 -6.02 8.64
CA GLY A 81 5.97 -6.30 9.22
C GLY A 81 4.93 -5.23 8.86
N ARG A 82 5.04 -4.60 7.69
CA ARG A 82 4.15 -3.50 7.27
C ARG A 82 3.36 -3.85 6.03
N TRP A 83 2.18 -3.24 5.89
CA TRP A 83 1.36 -3.29 4.69
C TRP A 83 1.23 -1.89 4.08
N THR A 84 1.08 -1.82 2.76
CA THR A 84 0.86 -0.60 2.00
C THR A 84 -0.44 -0.70 1.21
N PHE A 85 -1.35 0.23 1.46
CA PHE A 85 -2.60 0.38 0.72
C PHE A 85 -2.39 1.42 -0.37
N LEU A 86 -2.66 1.07 -1.63
CA LEU A 86 -2.67 2.05 -2.72
C LEU A 86 -4.01 2.79 -2.73
N ILE A 87 -3.96 4.11 -2.68
CA ILE A 87 -5.13 4.98 -2.51
C ILE A 87 -5.14 6.09 -3.56
N ARG A 88 -6.29 6.75 -3.69
CA ARG A 88 -6.39 8.01 -4.42
C ARG A 88 -5.65 9.13 -3.67
N PRO A 89 -5.14 10.15 -4.39
CA PRO A 89 -4.48 11.31 -3.78
C PRO A 89 -5.51 12.34 -3.26
N ASP A 90 -6.39 11.94 -2.35
CA ASP A 90 -7.52 12.75 -1.85
C ASP A 90 -7.44 13.06 -0.34
N ILE A 91 -6.26 12.92 0.27
CA ILE A 91 -6.03 13.28 1.67
C ILE A 91 -5.62 14.77 1.74
N PRO A 92 -6.28 15.60 2.55
CA PRO A 92 -5.94 17.02 2.69
C PRO A 92 -4.56 17.20 3.35
N ASP A 93 -3.95 18.35 3.12
CA ASP A 93 -2.71 18.75 3.78
C ASP A 93 -3.00 19.25 5.20
N ASP A 94 -3.27 18.31 6.12
CA ASP A 94 -3.66 18.58 7.50
C ASP A 94 -2.64 17.98 8.48
N THR A 95 -1.96 18.87 9.21
CA THR A 95 -0.92 18.51 10.20
C THR A 95 -1.48 17.68 11.35
N ALA A 96 -2.71 17.96 11.81
CA ALA A 96 -3.33 17.22 12.91
C ALA A 96 -3.61 15.77 12.50
N LEU A 97 -4.10 15.58 11.27
CA LEU A 97 -4.31 14.27 10.66
C LEU A 97 -2.98 13.52 10.52
N PHE A 98 -1.91 14.16 10.02
CA PHE A 98 -0.61 13.50 9.90
C PHE A 98 -0.03 13.09 11.25
N ALA A 99 -0.14 13.95 12.26
CA ALA A 99 0.29 13.63 13.61
C ALA A 99 -0.52 12.47 14.22
N GLU A 100 -1.82 12.40 13.93
CA GLU A 100 -2.67 11.27 14.33
C GLU A 100 -2.22 9.97 13.68
N MET A 101 -2.02 9.95 12.36
CA MET A 101 -1.55 8.76 11.63
C MET A 101 -0.19 8.31 12.14
N PHE A 102 0.74 9.25 12.34
CA PHE A 102 2.06 8.97 12.88
C PHE A 102 1.99 8.28 14.26
N ARG A 103 1.10 8.73 15.17
CA ARG A 103 0.91 8.09 16.49
C ARG A 103 0.41 6.64 16.40
N LEU A 104 -0.20 6.24 15.30
CA LEU A 104 -0.66 4.87 15.03
C LEU A 104 0.39 4.04 14.26
N ASP A 105 1.62 4.56 14.09
CA ASP A 105 2.68 4.02 13.21
C ASP A 105 2.24 3.95 11.73
N VAL A 106 1.36 4.87 11.32
CA VAL A 106 0.90 5.00 9.93
C VAL A 106 1.65 6.14 9.25
N SER A 107 2.25 5.85 8.10
CA SER A 107 2.90 6.83 7.23
C SER A 107 2.10 7.04 5.96
N ILE A 108 2.09 8.27 5.43
CA ILE A 108 1.40 8.63 4.19
C ILE A 108 2.44 8.94 3.12
N ALA A 109 2.50 8.10 2.08
CA ALA A 109 3.35 8.31 0.90
C ALA A 109 2.60 9.20 -0.11
N ARG A 110 3.02 10.46 -0.22
CA ARG A 110 2.45 11.48 -1.13
C ARG A 110 3.42 11.86 -2.24
N ALA A 111 3.07 12.88 -3.02
CA ALA A 111 3.91 13.46 -4.06
C ALA A 111 5.38 13.66 -3.61
N GLY A 112 6.31 13.30 -4.48
CA GLY A 112 7.75 13.30 -4.17
C GLY A 112 8.27 11.99 -3.55
N THR A 113 7.40 11.05 -3.19
CA THR A 113 7.79 9.71 -2.72
C THR A 113 7.63 8.63 -3.78
N THR A 114 8.31 7.50 -3.58
CA THR A 114 8.19 6.31 -4.44
C THR A 114 7.61 5.13 -3.67
N ILE A 115 6.69 4.39 -4.30
CA ILE A 115 6.10 3.18 -3.75
C ILE A 115 6.64 2.00 -4.55
N ALA A 116 7.48 1.16 -3.95
CA ALA A 116 7.98 -0.04 -4.63
C ALA A 116 6.91 -1.14 -4.69
N LEU A 117 6.69 -1.66 -5.90
CA LEU A 117 5.77 -2.75 -6.21
C LEU A 117 6.51 -4.11 -6.21
N PRO A 118 5.79 -5.22 -6.01
CA PRO A 118 6.34 -6.56 -6.23
C PRO A 118 6.90 -6.72 -7.64
N SER A 119 8.15 -7.17 -7.75
CA SER A 119 8.86 -7.42 -9.01
C SER A 119 9.19 -8.91 -9.17
N PRO A 120 9.24 -9.48 -10.39
CA PRO A 120 9.65 -10.87 -10.60
C PRO A 120 11.10 -11.16 -10.19
N THR A 121 11.93 -10.12 -10.03
CA THR A 121 13.30 -10.24 -9.53
C THR A 121 13.38 -10.35 -8.00
N ASP A 122 12.27 -10.14 -7.30
CA ASP A 122 12.19 -10.32 -5.86
C ASP A 122 12.29 -11.83 -5.52
N ARG A 123 13.38 -12.24 -4.87
CA ARG A 123 13.66 -13.67 -4.62
C ARG A 123 13.39 -14.07 -3.16
N GLY A 124 12.37 -14.90 -2.95
CA GLY A 124 12.06 -15.51 -1.65
C GLY A 124 10.97 -14.78 -0.86
N ASP A 125 10.46 -15.42 0.19
CA ASP A 125 9.22 -15.01 0.90
C ASP A 125 9.37 -13.74 1.75
N HIS A 126 10.58 -13.17 1.83
CA HIS A 126 10.85 -11.94 2.57
C HIS A 126 10.61 -10.67 1.74
N PHE A 127 10.34 -10.80 0.44
CA PHE A 127 10.16 -9.67 -0.45
C PHE A 127 8.69 -9.23 -0.55
N ARG A 128 8.45 -8.12 -1.27
CA ARG A 128 7.13 -7.50 -1.36
C ARG A 128 6.17 -8.44 -2.07
N GLN A 129 4.99 -8.63 -1.48
CA GLN A 129 3.97 -9.53 -2.02
C GLN A 129 2.63 -8.82 -2.06
N TRP A 130 1.78 -9.20 -3.01
CA TRP A 130 0.41 -8.70 -3.03
C TRP A 130 -0.43 -9.45 -2.00
N ILE A 131 -0.99 -8.71 -1.05
CA ILE A 131 -2.08 -9.17 -0.17
C ILE A 131 -3.42 -9.09 -0.92
N GLN A 132 -3.59 -8.01 -1.68
CA GLN A 132 -4.71 -7.82 -2.60
C GLN A 132 -4.16 -7.34 -3.93
N LEU A 133 -4.34 -8.14 -4.98
CA LEU A 133 -3.86 -7.83 -6.32
C LEU A 133 -4.57 -6.60 -6.90
N PRO A 134 -3.87 -5.76 -7.69
CA PRO A 134 -4.52 -4.76 -8.50
C PRO A 134 -5.19 -5.46 -9.69
N ARG A 135 -6.53 -5.50 -9.71
CA ARG A 135 -7.31 -6.18 -10.76
C ARG A 135 -7.96 -5.21 -11.75
N CYS A 136 -8.07 -3.95 -11.36
CA CYS A 136 -8.70 -2.88 -12.12
C CYS A 136 -8.16 -1.53 -11.63
N PRO A 137 -8.52 -0.42 -12.29
CA PRO A 137 -8.13 0.93 -11.88
C PRO A 137 -8.66 1.38 -10.51
N PHE A 138 -9.47 0.58 -9.83
CA PHE A 138 -10.05 0.97 -8.55
C PHE A 138 -8.98 1.16 -7.47
N ARG A 139 -9.02 2.34 -6.83
CA ARG A 139 -8.27 2.70 -5.63
C ARG A 139 -9.27 3.31 -4.63
N PRO A 140 -9.29 2.87 -3.36
CA PRO A 140 -10.14 3.49 -2.36
C PRO A 140 -9.69 4.94 -2.09
N SER A 141 -10.61 5.73 -1.57
CA SER A 141 -10.29 7.05 -1.00
C SER A 141 -9.32 6.90 0.16
N GLY A 142 -8.28 7.72 0.21
CA GLY A 142 -7.39 7.80 1.36
C GLY A 142 -8.13 8.19 2.64
N LEU A 143 -9.12 9.08 2.54
CA LEU A 143 -9.99 9.45 3.67
C LEU A 143 -10.83 8.27 4.16
N ALA A 144 -11.33 7.42 3.26
CA ALA A 144 -12.06 6.21 3.64
C ALA A 144 -11.15 5.22 4.40
N VAL A 145 -9.92 5.02 3.92
CA VAL A 145 -8.94 4.17 4.61
C VAL A 145 -8.57 4.75 5.98
N ILE A 146 -8.41 6.08 6.10
CA ILE A 146 -8.19 6.75 7.39
C ILE A 146 -9.38 6.56 8.34
N GLY A 147 -10.62 6.67 7.85
CA GLY A 147 -11.82 6.37 8.62
C GLY A 147 -11.79 4.95 9.18
N SER A 148 -11.41 3.98 8.35
CA SER A 148 -11.25 2.58 8.76
C SER A 148 -10.11 2.37 9.77
N ILE A 149 -8.97 3.05 9.59
CA ILE A 149 -7.86 3.06 10.57
C ILE A 149 -8.37 3.53 11.93
N ARG A 150 -9.11 4.64 11.98
CA ARG A 150 -9.69 5.19 13.22
C ARG A 150 -10.65 4.20 13.87
N ALA A 151 -11.56 3.61 13.10
CA ALA A 151 -12.50 2.61 13.60
C ALA A 151 -11.81 1.36 14.15
N CYS A 152 -10.70 0.94 13.54
CA CYS A 152 -9.92 -0.21 14.00
C CYS A 152 -9.09 0.09 15.25
N ALA A 153 -8.47 1.27 15.31
CA ALA A 153 -7.63 1.68 16.44
C ALA A 153 -8.42 1.80 17.75
N THR A 154 -9.67 2.28 17.69
CA THR A 154 -10.56 2.34 18.86
C THR A 154 -10.98 0.95 19.34
N ARG A 155 -11.25 0.02 18.40
CA ARG A 155 -11.71 -1.35 18.70
C ARG A 155 -10.63 -2.25 19.31
N THR A 156 -9.37 -2.05 18.93
CA THR A 156 -8.24 -2.90 19.36
C THR A 156 -7.43 -2.33 20.51
N GLY A 157 -7.72 -1.10 20.96
CA GLY A 157 -6.93 -0.44 22.00
C GLY A 157 -5.46 -0.25 21.60
N TRP A 158 -5.18 -0.04 20.30
CA TRP A 158 -3.83 0.02 19.69
C TRP A 158 -2.88 1.01 20.39
N LEU A 159 -3.43 1.99 21.11
CA LEU A 159 -2.68 2.97 21.90
C LEU A 159 -2.30 2.51 23.32
N ARG A 160 -2.55 1.26 23.72
CA ARG A 160 -2.40 0.79 25.12
C ARG A 160 -1.23 -0.15 25.40
N THR A 161 -0.27 -0.32 24.52
CA THR A 161 0.96 -1.06 24.87
C THR A 161 2.07 -0.06 25.23
N PRO A 162 2.35 0.20 26.51
CA PRO A 162 3.62 0.84 26.86
C PRO A 162 4.73 -0.13 26.43
N THR A 163 5.66 0.35 25.61
CA THR A 163 6.94 -0.30 25.39
C THR A 163 7.61 -0.50 26.74
N ILE A 164 7.45 -1.70 27.32
CA ILE A 164 8.25 -2.14 28.45
C ILE A 164 9.64 -2.38 27.88
N GLY A 165 10.52 -1.41 28.10
CA GLY A 165 11.93 -1.51 27.79
C GLY A 165 12.50 -2.73 28.48
N HIS A 166 13.13 -3.61 27.70
CA HIS A 166 13.92 -4.68 28.23
C HIS A 166 15.40 -4.30 28.17
N ARG A 167 15.96 -4.05 29.35
CA ARG A 167 17.36 -4.28 29.74
C ARG A 167 17.33 -4.70 31.21
N PRO A 168 18.28 -5.49 31.72
CA PRO A 168 19.62 -5.77 31.19
C PRO A 168 19.75 -7.09 30.43
#